data_AF-A0A957U3D6-F1
#
_entry.id   AF-A0A957U3D6-F1
#
_cell.length_a   1.000
_cell.length_b   1.000
_cell.length_c   1.000
_cell.angle_alpha   90.00
_cell.angle_beta   90.00
_cell.angle_gamma   90.00
#
_symmetry.space_group_name_H-M   'P 1'
#
loop_
_entity.id
_entity.type
_entity.pdbx_description
1 polymer ?
#
loop_
_entity_poly.entity_id
_entity_poly.type
_entity_poly.pdbx_seq_one_letter_code
_entity_poly.pdbx_strand_id
1 'polypeptide(L)'
;MAKIVSRLFAISPGEEKKTILLYALHFVLFLGQSWGALACLTLFLDNWPAEDLSFMFIGSAVIMFAVGLAYSSFADRVSNFRLLLFIVLITALWLLSVRVLLVTNGGPFGLVYPYFYLVYDLVRDVSVLHLLTYT
;
A
#
# COMPACT_ATOMS: atom_id res chain seq x y z
N MET A 1 13.75 -30.63 2.53
CA MET A 1 13.22 -29.25 2.73
C MET A 1 11.73 -29.15 2.44
N ALA A 2 11.26 -29.50 1.24
CA ALA A 2 9.84 -29.39 0.84
C ALA A 2 8.83 -30.08 1.79
N LYS A 3 9.12 -31.30 2.26
CA LYS A 3 8.24 -32.05 3.18
C LYS A 3 8.06 -31.38 4.55
N ILE A 4 9.10 -30.74 5.08
CA ILE A 4 9.07 -30.08 6.39
C ILE A 4 8.24 -28.78 6.29
N VAL A 5 8.44 -28.01 5.23
CA VAL A 5 7.64 -26.81 4.94
C VAL A 5 6.17 -27.18 4.71
N SER A 6 5.86 -28.24 3.94
CA SER A 6 4.47 -28.66 3.73
C SER A 6 3.74 -29.05 5.02
N ARG A 7 4.45 -29.67 5.98
CA ARG A 7 3.89 -30.05 7.28
C ARG A 7 3.77 -28.88 8.25
N LEU A 8 4.73 -27.96 8.25
CA LEU A 8 4.71 -26.77 9.12
C LEU A 8 3.62 -25.79 8.71
N PHE A 9 3.38 -25.64 7.40
CA PHE A 9 2.39 -24.72 6.86
C PHE A 9 1.06 -25.38 6.50
N ALA A 10 0.85 -26.64 6.89
CA ALA A 10 -0.36 -27.42 6.59
C ALA A 10 -0.81 -27.33 5.11
N ILE A 11 0.15 -27.36 4.18
CA ILE A 11 -0.11 -27.18 2.75
C ILE A 11 -0.65 -28.49 2.18
N SER A 12 -1.86 -28.46 1.60
CA SER A 12 -2.42 -29.61 0.91
C SER A 12 -1.57 -29.99 -0.31
N PRO A 13 -1.36 -31.29 -0.58
CA PRO A 13 -0.62 -31.73 -1.77
C PRO A 13 -1.23 -31.15 -3.05
N GLY A 14 -0.42 -30.46 -3.85
CA GLY A 14 -0.85 -29.80 -5.09
C GLY A 14 -1.16 -28.30 -4.98
N GLU A 15 -1.20 -27.72 -3.78
CA GLU A 15 -1.42 -26.28 -3.57
C GLU A 15 -0.12 -25.48 -3.40
N GLU A 16 1.01 -26.17 -3.29
CA GLU A 16 2.33 -25.63 -2.97
C GLU A 16 2.70 -24.39 -3.80
N LYS A 17 2.49 -24.42 -5.11
CA LYS A 17 2.81 -23.30 -6.01
C LYS A 17 1.96 -22.06 -5.72
N LYS A 18 0.67 -22.25 -5.43
CA LYS A 18 -0.25 -21.14 -5.10
C LYS A 18 0.10 -20.56 -3.74
N THR A 19 0.37 -21.42 -2.76
CA THR A 19 0.76 -21.00 -1.42
C THR A 19 2.06 -20.19 -1.45
N ILE A 20 3.09 -20.67 -2.14
CA ILE A 20 4.37 -19.94 -2.30
C ILE A 20 4.14 -18.59 -2.96
N LEU A 21 3.33 -18.53 -4.03
CA LEU A 21 3.03 -17.27 -4.72
C LEU A 21 2.30 -16.29 -3.80
N LEU A 22 1.35 -16.77 -3.00
CA LEU A 22 0.61 -15.95 -2.06
C LEU A 22 1.52 -15.39 -0.97
N TYR A 23 2.39 -16.21 -0.37
CA TYR A 23 3.36 -15.74 0.62
C TYR A 23 4.39 -14.78 0.03
N ALA A 24 4.87 -15.03 -1.19
CA ALA A 24 5.77 -14.12 -1.88
C ALA A 24 5.11 -12.76 -2.14
N LEU A 25 3.83 -12.75 -2.56
CA LEU A 25 3.04 -11.53 -2.74
C LEU A 25 2.90 -10.77 -1.42
N HIS A 26 2.51 -11.46 -0.34
CA HIS A 26 2.39 -10.85 0.99
C HIS A 26 3.73 -10.27 1.46
N PHE A 27 4.82 -11.00 1.26
CA PHE A 27 6.16 -10.56 1.65
C PHE A 27 6.56 -9.26 0.92
N VAL A 28 6.39 -9.21 -0.41
CA VAL A 28 6.75 -8.03 -1.21
C VAL A 28 5.88 -6.83 -0.82
N LEU A 29 4.58 -7.03 -0.66
CA LEU A 29 3.67 -5.94 -0.25
C LEU A 29 4.01 -5.46 1.16
N PHE A 30 4.19 -6.36 2.12
CA PHE A 30 4.56 -6.00 3.49
C PHE A 30 5.89 -5.25 3.57
N LEU A 31 6.89 -5.66 2.79
CA LEU A 31 8.17 -4.98 2.70
C LEU A 31 7.99 -3.54 2.16
N GLY A 32 7.23 -3.39 1.08
CA GLY A 32 6.92 -2.09 0.50
C GLY A 32 6.17 -1.17 1.45
N GLN A 33 5.19 -1.70 2.19
CA GLN A 33 4.45 -0.96 3.21
C GLN A 33 5.34 -0.55 4.38
N SER A 34 6.14 -1.48 4.91
CA SER A 34 7.05 -1.16 6.02
C SER A 34 8.03 -0.06 5.66
N TRP A 35 8.58 -0.10 4.44
CA TRP A 35 9.47 0.94 3.94
C TRP A 35 8.72 2.27 3.72
N GLY A 36 7.54 2.22 3.11
CA GLY A 36 6.72 3.39 2.83
C GLY A 36 6.30 4.14 4.10
N ALA A 37 5.92 3.41 5.16
CA ALA A 37 5.52 3.99 6.44
C ALA A 37 6.67 4.79 7.09
N LEU A 38 7.88 4.23 7.07
CA LEU A 38 9.05 4.91 7.61
C LEU A 38 9.44 6.10 6.74
N ALA A 39 9.41 5.93 5.41
CA ALA A 39 9.78 6.98 4.48
C ALA A 39 8.81 8.17 4.55
N CYS A 40 7.49 7.94 4.60
CA CYS A 40 6.51 9.02 4.58
C CYS A 40 6.59 9.87 5.85
N LEU A 41 6.69 9.24 7.02
CA LEU A 41 6.78 9.92 8.29
C LEU A 41 8.10 10.70 8.40
N THR A 42 9.22 10.06 8.04
CA THR A 42 10.55 10.69 8.13
C THR A 42 10.64 11.88 7.18
N LEU A 43 10.24 11.72 5.91
CA LEU A 43 10.32 12.80 4.93
C LEU A 43 9.38 13.96 5.25
N PHE A 44 8.20 13.66 5.80
CA PHE A 44 7.27 14.69 6.27
C PHE A 44 7.90 15.49 7.42
N LEU A 45 8.34 14.83 8.50
CA LEU A 45 8.88 15.52 9.67
C LEU A 45 10.22 16.25 9.42
N ASP A 46 10.96 15.83 8.40
CA ASP A 46 12.19 16.52 7.97
C ASP A 46 11.91 17.84 7.23
N ASN A 47 10.71 18.00 6.67
CA ASN A 47 10.36 19.14 5.79
C ASN A 47 9.12 19.93 6.24
N TRP A 48 8.35 19.41 7.19
CA TRP A 48 7.12 19.97 7.73
C TRP A 48 7.11 19.82 9.26
N PRO A 49 6.46 20.76 9.99
CA PRO A 49 6.40 20.73 11.44
C PRO A 49 5.51 19.57 11.92
N ALA A 50 5.86 19.01 13.08
CA ALA A 50 5.10 17.93 13.69
C ALA A 50 3.66 18.32 14.07
N GLU A 51 3.39 19.61 14.28
CA GLU A 51 2.07 20.15 14.59
C GLU A 51 1.06 19.90 13.44
N ASP A 52 1.55 19.88 12.20
CA ASP A 52 0.73 19.66 11.01
C ASP A 52 0.39 18.19 10.76
N LEU A 53 0.95 17.26 11.55
CA LEU A 53 0.63 15.84 11.46
C LEU A 53 -0.86 15.57 11.74
N SER A 54 -1.46 16.40 12.59
CA SER A 54 -2.91 16.35 12.89
C SER A 54 -3.75 16.54 11.62
N PHE A 55 -3.36 17.44 10.72
CA PHE A 55 -4.04 17.63 9.43
C PHE A 55 -3.85 16.42 8.51
N MET A 56 -2.69 15.76 8.54
CA MET A 56 -2.47 14.54 7.76
C MET A 56 -3.39 13.41 8.23
N PHE A 57 -3.54 13.22 9.54
CA PHE A 57 -4.47 12.21 10.07
C PHE A 57 -5.93 12.49 9.69
N ILE A 58 -6.38 13.74 9.78
CA ILE A 58 -7.73 14.13 9.38
C ILE A 58 -7.91 13.90 7.87
N GLY A 59 -6.94 14.32 7.06
CA GLY A 59 -6.94 14.13 5.62
C GLY A 59 -7.00 12.65 5.23
N SER A 60 -6.14 11.82 5.81
CA SER A 60 -6.12 10.37 5.59
C SER A 60 -7.46 9.75 5.95
N ALA A 61 -8.06 10.10 7.09
CA ALA A 61 -9.36 9.56 7.49
C ALA A 61 -10.49 9.89 6.50
N VAL A 62 -10.56 11.14 6.03
CA VAL A 62 -11.58 11.57 5.06
C VAL A 62 -11.39 10.87 3.72
N ILE A 63 -10.15 10.83 3.21
CA ILE A 63 -9.82 10.18 1.93
C ILE A 63 -10.09 8.67 2.02
N MET A 64 -9.66 8.03 3.10
CA MET A 64 -9.85 6.60 3.32
C MET A 64 -11.34 6.24 3.39
N PHE A 65 -12.16 7.06 4.06
CA PHE A 65 -13.60 6.83 4.09
C PHE A 65 -14.20 6.86 2.67
N ALA A 66 -13.87 7.89 1.88
CA ALA A 66 -14.37 8.02 0.51
C ALA A 66 -13.91 6.86 -0.39
N VAL A 67 -12.63 6.48 -0.31
CA VAL A 67 -12.11 5.39 -1.13
C VAL A 67 -12.59 4.03 -0.64
N GLY A 68 -12.79 3.83 0.67
CA GLY A 68 -13.37 2.61 1.21
C GLY A 68 -14.77 2.34 0.66
N LEU A 69 -15.61 3.38 0.61
CA LEU A 69 -16.93 3.32 -0.03
C LEU A 69 -16.81 2.97 -1.52
N ALA A 70 -15.93 3.65 -2.25
CA ALA A 70 -15.70 3.35 -3.66
C ALA A 70 -15.24 1.89 -3.85
N TYR A 71 -14.22 1.45 -3.11
CA TYR A 71 -13.68 0.09 -3.17
C TYR A 71 -14.78 -0.94 -2.91
N SER A 72 -15.59 -0.78 -1.86
CA SER A 72 -16.70 -1.71 -1.57
C SER A 72 -17.69 -1.84 -2.71
N SER A 73 -17.93 -0.75 -3.46
CA SER A 73 -18.87 -0.78 -4.59
C SER A 73 -18.33 -1.52 -5.82
N PHE A 74 -17.01 -1.60 -5.96
CA PHE A 74 -16.33 -2.26 -7.08
C PHE A 74 -15.84 -3.67 -6.76
N ALA A 75 -15.53 -3.97 -5.48
CA ALA A 75 -14.95 -5.22 -5.04
C ALA A 75 -15.75 -6.45 -5.49
N ASP A 76 -17.08 -6.38 -5.37
CA ASP A 76 -17.97 -7.49 -5.75
C ASP A 76 -18.21 -7.61 -7.26
N ARG A 77 -17.83 -6.57 -8.03
CA ARG A 77 -18.17 -6.45 -9.46
C ARG A 77 -16.99 -6.69 -10.39
N VAL A 78 -15.77 -6.62 -9.88
CA VAL A 78 -14.54 -6.72 -10.68
C VAL A 78 -13.74 -7.92 -10.20
N SER A 79 -13.14 -8.68 -11.13
CA SER A 79 -12.32 -9.83 -10.74
C SER A 79 -11.12 -9.42 -9.90
N ASN A 80 -10.80 -10.21 -8.86
CA ASN A 80 -9.68 -9.94 -7.94
C ASN A 80 -8.36 -9.69 -8.68
N PHE A 81 -8.07 -10.47 -9.72
CA PHE A 81 -6.87 -10.26 -10.54
C PHE A 81 -6.81 -8.87 -11.19
N ARG A 82 -7.93 -8.37 -11.73
CA ARG A 82 -7.99 -7.05 -12.35
C ARG A 82 -7.83 -5.95 -11.29
N LEU A 83 -8.47 -6.10 -10.13
CA LEU A 83 -8.32 -5.17 -9.01
C LEU A 83 -6.88 -5.10 -8.52
N LEU A 84 -6.21 -6.25 -8.33
CA LEU A 84 -4.80 -6.31 -7.96
C LEU A 84 -3.93 -5.58 -8.98
N LEU A 85 -4.15 -5.83 -10.27
CA LEU A 85 -3.42 -5.16 -11.34
C LEU A 85 -3.62 -3.65 -11.30
N PHE A 86 -4.85 -3.17 -11.09
CA PHE A 86 -5.14 -1.74 -10.93
C PHE A 86 -4.43 -1.13 -9.72
N ILE A 87 -4.47 -1.80 -8.55
CA ILE A 87 -3.80 -1.33 -7.34
C ILE A 87 -2.29 -1.20 -7.58
N VAL A 88 -1.67 -2.20 -8.20
CA VAL A 88 -0.23 -2.19 -8.52
C VAL A 88 0.10 -1.07 -9.51
N LEU A 89 -0.70 -0.89 -10.57
CA LEU A 89 -0.48 0.16 -11.56
C LEU A 89 -0.63 1.57 -10.94
N ILE A 90 -1.67 1.79 -10.14
CA ILE A 90 -1.89 3.06 -9.43
C ILE A 90 -0.71 3.33 -8.48
N THR A 91 -0.26 2.32 -7.75
CA THR A 91 0.91 2.44 -6.86
C THR A 91 2.17 2.83 -7.64
N ALA A 92 2.43 2.18 -8.77
CA ALA A 92 3.60 2.50 -9.59
C ALA A 92 3.54 3.92 -10.17
N LEU A 93 2.38 4.32 -10.71
CA LEU A 93 2.16 5.67 -11.23
C LEU A 93 2.29 6.74 -10.14
N TRP A 94 1.76 6.46 -8.95
CA TRP A 94 1.90 7.33 -7.80
C TRP A 94 3.38 7.49 -7.40
N LEU A 95 4.13 6.40 -7.26
CA LEU A 95 5.56 6.48 -6.92
C LEU A 95 6.36 7.26 -7.98
N LEU A 96 6.03 7.09 -9.26
CA LEU A 96 6.61 7.89 -10.34
C LEU A 96 6.28 9.38 -10.18
N SER A 97 5.02 9.71 -9.86
CA SER A 97 4.61 11.09 -9.63
C SER A 97 5.34 11.73 -8.45
N VAL A 98 5.53 10.99 -7.35
CA VAL A 98 6.30 11.44 -6.18
C VAL A 98 7.76 11.69 -6.57
N ARG A 99 8.37 10.80 -7.36
CA ARG A 99 9.74 10.98 -7.83
C ARG A 99 9.90 12.25 -8.67
N VAL A 100 8.95 12.52 -9.58
CA VAL A 100 8.96 13.75 -10.40
C VAL A 100 8.75 15.00 -9.53
N LEU A 101 7.84 14.95 -8.56
CA LEU A 101 7.56 16.06 -7.66
C LEU A 101 8.75 16.35 -6.73
N LEU A 102 9.48 15.34 -6.26
CA LEU A 102 10.69 15.54 -5.47
C LEU A 102 11.79 16.26 -6.27
N VAL A 103 11.88 16.03 -7.58
CA VAL A 103 12.88 16.69 -8.43
C VAL A 103 12.47 18.12 -8.79
N THR A 104 11.17 18.38 -8.99
CA THR A 104 10.66 19.67 -9.47
C THR A 104 10.29 20.64 -8.35
N ASN A 105 9.84 20.10 -7.20
CA ASN A 105 9.26 20.85 -6.07
C ASN A 105 9.73 20.29 -4.71
N GLY A 106 10.89 19.61 -4.68
CA GLY A 106 11.52 19.17 -3.44
C GLY A 106 12.16 20.36 -2.72
N GLY A 107 11.93 20.49 -1.42
CA GLY A 107 12.44 21.58 -0.59
C GLY A 107 11.61 21.79 0.68
N PRO A 108 12.06 22.66 1.61
CA PRO A 108 11.32 22.93 2.85
C PRO A 108 9.87 23.31 2.56
N PHE A 109 8.92 22.69 3.28
CA PHE A 109 7.48 22.88 3.07
C PHE A 109 6.94 22.47 1.68
N GLY A 110 7.67 21.64 0.93
CA GLY A 110 7.19 21.12 -0.35
C GLY A 110 5.91 20.29 -0.19
N LEU A 111 4.91 20.51 -1.05
CA LEU A 111 3.63 19.77 -1.02
C LEU A 111 3.79 18.28 -1.38
N VAL A 112 4.94 17.88 -1.89
CA VAL A 112 5.27 16.49 -2.20
C VAL A 112 5.24 15.59 -0.96
N TYR A 113 5.59 16.10 0.23
CA TYR A 113 5.60 15.28 1.45
C TYR A 113 4.20 15.00 2.01
N PRO A 114 3.30 16.00 2.16
CA PRO A 114 1.89 15.74 2.45
C PRO A 114 1.23 14.83 1.41
N TYR A 115 1.51 15.06 0.12
CA TYR A 115 1.00 14.21 -0.97
C TYR A 115 1.48 12.76 -0.84
N PHE A 116 2.78 12.56 -0.59
CA PHE A 116 3.33 11.22 -0.37
C PHE A 116 2.71 10.57 0.85
N TYR A 117 2.53 11.29 1.95
CA TYR A 117 1.92 10.79 3.18
C TYR A 117 0.48 10.30 2.96
N LEU A 118 -0.39 11.18 2.43
CA LEU A 118 -1.82 10.90 2.27
C LEU A 118 -2.07 9.76 1.29
N VAL A 119 -1.36 9.76 0.16
CA VAL A 119 -1.56 8.71 -0.85
C VAL A 119 -0.90 7.40 -0.43
N TYR A 120 0.20 7.44 0.33
CA TYR A 120 0.78 6.24 0.91
C TYR A 120 -0.21 5.54 1.84
N ASP A 121 -0.81 6.28 2.79
CA ASP A 121 -1.81 5.72 3.70
C ASP A 121 -2.98 5.09 2.92
N LEU A 122 -3.45 5.78 1.89
CA LEU A 122 -4.51 5.28 1.03
C LEU A 122 -4.12 3.95 0.33
N VAL A 123 -2.95 3.92 -0.30
CA VAL A 123 -2.45 2.74 -1.01
C VAL A 123 -2.23 1.58 -0.05
N ARG A 124 -1.71 1.85 1.16
CA ARG A 124 -1.56 0.86 2.22
C ARG A 124 -2.89 0.21 2.53
N ASP A 125 -3.88 1.01 2.87
CA ASP A 125 -5.14 0.49 3.40
C ASP A 125 -5.95 -0.25 2.33
N VAL A 126 -5.98 0.26 1.10
CA VAL A 126 -6.59 -0.45 -0.04
C VAL A 126 -5.86 -1.77 -0.33
N SER A 127 -4.52 -1.78 -0.27
CA SER A 127 -3.75 -3.01 -0.50
C SER A 127 -4.00 -4.05 0.59
N VAL A 128 -4.10 -3.62 1.85
CA VAL A 128 -4.43 -4.51 2.98
C VAL A 128 -5.84 -5.07 2.85
N LEU A 129 -6.84 -4.22 2.57
CA LEU A 129 -8.21 -4.66 2.33
C LEU A 129 -8.30 -5.66 1.18
N HIS A 130 -7.55 -5.43 0.10
CA HIS A 130 -7.53 -6.34 -1.02
C HIS A 130 -6.82 -7.66 -0.70
N LEU A 131 -5.73 -7.64 0.08
CA LEU A 131 -5.05 -8.87 0.52
C LEU A 131 -5.95 -9.76 1.36
N LEU A 132 -6.80 -9.18 2.21
CA LEU A 132 -7.78 -9.92 3.00
C LEU A 132 -8.81 -10.68 2.15
N THR A 133 -9.00 -10.32 0.87
CA THR A 133 -9.88 -11.08 -0.03
C THR A 133 -9.25 -12.38 -0.54
N TYR A 134 -7.94 -12.57 -0.33
CA TYR A 134 -7.20 -13.78 -0.73
C TYR A 134 -6.91 -14.75 0.42
N THR A 135 -7.24 -14.36 1.65
CA THR A 135 -7.14 -15.17 2.87
C THR A 135 -8.49 -15.75 3.25
#